data_AF-A0A511HBH5-F1
#
_entry.id   AF-A0A511HBH5-F1
#
_cell.length_a   1.000
_cell.length_b   1.000
_cell.length_c   1.000
_cell.angle_alpha   90.00
_cell.angle_beta   90.00
_cell.angle_gamma   90.00
#
_symmetry.space_group_name_H-M   'P 1'
#
loop_
_entity.id
_entity.type
_entity.pdbx_description
1 polymer ?
#
loop_
_entity_poly.entity_id
_entity_poly.type
_entity_poly.pdbx_seq_one_letter_code
_entity_poly.pdbx_strand_id
1 'polypeptide(L)'
;MLAVAALCGAACDGKKSTDRPTRAELRKTGGATVEVIPSDGQLPYCMLYTVSEKGVIRQLTLTRENRSIRCDANKPVAHTSFRIPVQEGKVRMYIFFSDDRIPAGPVAQQLYELRSQERINAMDLRLPGRVFVETLEFTPEEGGTPVTGTVVGAGGDTEPEGTGAPVLSDGGTEGGGMGAMDEAP
;
A
#
# COMPACT_ATOMS: atom_id res chain seq x y z
N MET A 1 -60.31 8.23 14.89
CA MET A 1 -58.87 8.47 14.65
C MET A 1 -58.07 7.46 15.46
N LEU A 2 -57.35 6.53 14.81
CA LEU A 2 -56.27 5.77 15.42
C LEU A 2 -55.12 5.74 14.42
N ALA A 3 -54.03 6.41 14.80
CA ALA A 3 -52.81 6.52 14.02
C ALA A 3 -52.04 5.20 14.10
N VAL A 4 -51.77 4.58 12.94
CA VAL A 4 -50.87 3.43 12.83
C VAL A 4 -49.45 3.98 12.89
N ALA A 5 -48.75 3.65 13.97
CA ALA A 5 -47.35 3.96 14.18
C ALA A 5 -46.49 3.27 13.12
N ALA A 6 -45.83 4.06 12.27
CA ALA A 6 -44.79 3.59 11.37
C ALA A 6 -43.57 3.18 12.21
N LEU A 7 -43.28 1.88 12.27
CA LEU A 7 -42.01 1.37 12.76
C LEU A 7 -40.92 1.77 11.76
N CYS A 8 -40.22 2.86 12.04
CA CYS A 8 -38.92 3.15 11.43
C CYS A 8 -37.90 2.14 11.97
N GLY A 9 -37.81 0.99 11.30
CA GLY A 9 -36.67 0.09 11.42
C GLY A 9 -35.45 0.74 10.76
N ALA A 10 -34.76 1.60 11.50
CA ALA A 10 -33.37 1.93 11.18
C ALA A 10 -32.55 0.67 11.45
N ALA A 11 -32.37 -0.15 10.42
CA ALA A 11 -31.34 -1.15 10.37
C ALA A 11 -30.01 -0.40 10.54
N CYS A 12 -29.43 -0.48 11.74
CA CYS A 12 -28.02 -0.21 11.94
C CYS A 12 -27.26 -1.24 11.12
N ASP A 13 -26.92 -0.88 9.88
CA ASP A 13 -25.88 -1.54 9.10
C ASP A 13 -24.57 -1.36 9.87
N GLY A 14 -24.35 -2.30 10.79
CA GLY A 14 -23.13 -2.44 11.57
C GLY A 14 -21.99 -2.91 10.69
N LYS A 15 -21.65 -2.17 9.65
CA LYS A 15 -20.30 -2.21 9.09
C LYS A 15 -19.43 -1.61 10.18
N LYS A 16 -18.76 -2.46 10.95
CA LYS A 16 -17.57 -2.08 11.72
C LYS A 16 -16.54 -1.57 10.71
N SER A 17 -16.72 -0.35 10.23
CA SER A 17 -15.62 0.43 9.71
C SER A 17 -14.66 0.50 10.88
N THR A 18 -13.50 -0.12 10.73
CA THR A 18 -12.35 0.18 11.57
C THR A 18 -11.93 1.60 11.23
N ASP A 19 -12.73 2.57 11.68
CA ASP A 19 -12.58 4.00 11.48
C ASP A 19 -11.46 4.55 12.38
N ARG A 20 -10.39 3.76 12.51
CA ARG A 20 -9.13 4.26 13.01
C ARG A 20 -8.53 5.01 11.83
N PRO A 21 -8.14 6.28 12.00
CA PRO A 21 -7.43 6.99 10.95
C PRO A 21 -6.26 6.14 10.48
N THR A 22 -6.24 5.79 9.19
CA THR A 22 -5.12 5.10 8.56
C THR A 22 -3.88 5.96 8.77
N ARG A 23 -2.80 5.35 9.25
CA ARG A 23 -1.56 6.09 9.55
C ARG A 23 -0.68 6.28 8.34
N ALA A 24 -0.93 5.49 7.31
CA ALA A 24 -0.25 5.52 6.04
C ALA A 24 -1.17 4.99 4.95
N GLU A 25 -0.88 5.39 3.73
CA GLU A 25 -1.52 4.91 2.51
C GLU A 25 -0.49 4.14 1.67
N LEU A 26 -0.96 3.08 1.01
CA LEU A 26 -0.20 2.40 -0.05
C LEU A 26 -0.65 2.94 -1.40
N ARG A 27 0.27 3.52 -2.15
CA ARG A 27 0.03 3.96 -3.53
C ARG A 27 0.72 2.98 -4.49
N LYS A 28 -0.06 2.22 -5.25
CA LYS A 28 0.45 1.34 -6.31
C LYS A 28 1.02 2.19 -7.44
N THR A 29 2.30 1.98 -7.75
CA THR A 29 3.01 2.63 -8.87
C THR A 29 3.28 1.67 -10.03
N GLY A 30 2.95 0.39 -9.86
CA GLY A 30 3.00 -0.66 -10.87
C GLY A 30 2.56 -2.01 -10.29
N GLY A 31 2.57 -3.08 -11.10
CA GLY A 31 2.02 -4.40 -10.71
C GLY A 31 2.59 -4.96 -9.40
N ALA A 32 3.86 -4.69 -9.10
CA ALA A 32 4.51 -5.14 -7.86
C ALA A 32 5.36 -4.05 -7.19
N THR A 33 5.03 -2.78 -7.46
CA THR A 33 5.72 -1.61 -6.91
C THR A 33 4.73 -0.71 -6.19
N VAL A 34 5.11 -0.27 -5.00
CA VAL A 34 4.29 0.59 -4.15
C VAL A 34 5.10 1.71 -3.53
N GLU A 35 4.48 2.87 -3.37
CA GLU A 35 4.93 3.91 -2.46
C GLU A 35 4.13 3.81 -1.16
N VAL A 36 4.78 4.11 -0.04
CA VAL A 36 4.12 4.25 1.25
C VAL A 36 4.13 5.71 1.62
N ILE A 37 2.96 6.27 1.90
CA ILE A 37 2.78 7.70 2.19
C ILE A 37 2.23 7.83 3.61
N PRO A 38 3.03 8.32 4.58
CA PRO A 38 2.55 8.56 5.93
C PRO A 38 1.47 9.65 5.94
N SER A 39 0.42 9.45 6.70
CA SER A 39 -0.60 10.48 6.95
C SER A 39 -0.04 11.54 7.90
N ASP A 40 -0.77 12.65 8.07
CA ASP A 40 -0.39 13.66 9.06
C ASP A 40 -0.42 13.13 10.50
N GLY A 41 0.34 13.76 11.39
CA GLY A 41 0.36 13.47 12.82
C GLY A 41 1.10 12.20 13.24
N GLN A 42 1.80 11.52 12.32
CA GLN A 42 2.66 10.39 12.67
C GLN A 42 3.96 10.83 13.35
N LEU A 43 4.63 9.88 14.01
CA LEU A 43 5.94 10.10 14.64
C LEU A 43 7.05 10.24 13.58
N PRO A 44 8.09 11.04 13.84
CA PRO A 44 9.01 11.54 12.81
C PRO A 44 9.90 10.49 12.15
N TYR A 45 10.09 9.33 12.79
CA TYR A 45 10.88 8.24 12.23
C TYR A 45 9.99 7.08 11.81
N CYS A 46 10.23 6.51 10.63
CA CYS A 46 9.56 5.30 10.21
C CYS A 46 10.49 4.17 9.75
N MET A 47 9.99 2.95 9.82
CA MET A 47 10.65 1.73 9.38
C MET A 47 9.62 0.78 8.78
N LEU A 48 9.95 0.18 7.63
CA LEU A 48 9.00 -0.64 6.88
C LEU A 48 9.52 -2.07 6.74
N TYR A 49 8.63 -3.02 6.99
CA TYR A 49 8.83 -4.44 6.71
C TYR A 49 7.69 -5.01 5.88
N THR A 50 7.98 -6.06 5.11
CA THR A 50 6.96 -6.98 4.62
C THR A 50 7.10 -8.33 5.29
N VAL A 51 5.96 -8.99 5.51
CA VAL A 51 5.88 -10.41 5.86
C VAL A 51 4.97 -11.07 4.83
N SER A 52 5.52 -11.97 4.02
CA SER A 52 4.74 -12.70 3.03
C SER A 52 3.91 -13.81 3.65
N GLU A 53 2.90 -14.29 2.92
CA GLU A 53 2.15 -15.50 3.28
C GLU A 53 3.05 -16.74 3.42
N LYS A 54 4.20 -16.75 2.73
CA LYS A 54 5.24 -17.79 2.82
C LYS A 54 6.17 -17.61 4.02
N GLY A 55 5.96 -16.56 4.83
CA GLY A 55 6.75 -16.25 6.02
C GLY A 55 8.08 -15.55 5.74
N VAL A 56 8.30 -15.03 4.52
CA VAL A 56 9.50 -14.27 4.18
C VAL A 56 9.38 -12.87 4.77
N ILE A 57 10.39 -12.45 5.54
CA ILE A 57 10.44 -11.12 6.16
C ILE A 57 11.47 -10.28 5.43
N ARG A 58 11.08 -9.11 4.92
CA ARG A 58 12.00 -8.17 4.26
C ARG A 58 11.92 -6.79 4.87
N GLN A 59 13.07 -6.20 5.16
CA GLN A 59 13.16 -4.79 5.47
C GLN A 59 13.15 -3.98 4.16
N LEU A 60 12.22 -3.03 4.04
CA LEU A 60 12.12 -2.17 2.87
C LEU A 60 12.98 -0.91 3.02
N THR A 61 12.99 -0.31 4.20
CA THR A 61 13.82 0.86 4.52
C THR A 61 15.22 0.43 4.98
N LEU A 62 16.02 -0.14 4.08
CA LEU A 62 17.40 -0.54 4.37
C LEU A 62 18.34 0.67 4.23
N THR A 63 18.93 1.10 5.35
CA THR A 63 19.94 2.17 5.39
C THR A 63 21.30 1.63 5.81
N ARG A 64 22.37 2.40 5.56
CA ARG A 64 23.73 2.07 6.00
C ARG A 64 23.83 1.83 7.51
N GLU A 65 23.05 2.59 8.28
CA GLU A 65 23.03 2.51 9.74
C GLU A 65 22.07 1.45 10.27
N ASN A 66 21.25 0.85 9.39
CA ASN A 66 20.26 -0.15 9.71
C ASN A 66 19.30 0.24 10.85
N ARG A 67 18.80 1.48 10.80
CA ARG A 67 17.85 2.08 11.74
C ARG A 67 16.69 2.72 11.01
N SER A 68 15.63 3.06 11.75
CA SER A 68 14.52 3.87 11.22
C SER A 68 15.03 5.21 10.68
N ILE A 69 14.33 5.70 9.67
CA ILE A 69 14.66 6.91 8.90
C ILE A 69 13.64 8.00 9.17
N ARG A 70 13.95 9.25 8.86
CA ARG A 70 12.92 10.31 8.91
C ARG A 70 11.89 10.12 7.82
N CYS A 71 10.63 10.35 8.17
CA CYS A 71 9.51 10.23 7.27
C CYS A 71 8.61 11.45 7.45
N ASP A 72 8.46 12.21 6.37
CA ASP A 72 7.58 13.37 6.35
C ASP A 72 6.15 12.91 6.04
N ALA A 73 5.17 13.58 6.63
CA ALA A 73 3.78 13.40 6.26
C ALA A 73 3.55 13.76 4.78
N ASN A 74 2.62 13.03 4.16
CA ASN A 74 2.16 13.24 2.78
C ASN A 74 3.26 13.14 1.71
N LYS A 75 4.41 12.52 2.04
CA LYS A 75 5.50 12.26 1.10
C LYS A 75 5.83 10.76 1.07
N PRO A 76 6.25 10.20 -0.09
CA PRO A 76 6.72 8.83 -0.14
C PRO A 76 7.90 8.61 0.81
N VAL A 77 7.83 7.55 1.62
CA VAL A 77 8.93 7.14 2.50
C VAL A 77 10.21 6.95 1.69
N ALA A 78 11.31 7.56 2.15
CA ALA A 78 12.60 7.57 1.45
C ALA A 78 12.57 8.15 0.01
N HIS A 79 11.50 8.85 -0.38
CA HIS A 79 11.30 9.38 -1.74
C HIS A 79 11.45 8.31 -2.84
N THR A 80 10.96 7.09 -2.58
CA THR A 80 11.14 5.96 -3.49
C THR A 80 9.91 5.03 -3.52
N SER A 81 9.86 4.18 -4.53
CA SER A 81 8.94 3.04 -4.63
C SER A 81 9.63 1.76 -4.21
N PHE A 82 8.92 0.89 -3.49
CA PHE A 82 9.41 -0.41 -3.06
C PHE A 82 8.90 -1.50 -4.00
N ARG A 83 9.81 -2.35 -4.50
CA ARG A 83 9.47 -3.54 -5.29
C ARG A 83 9.24 -4.74 -4.37
N ILE A 84 8.06 -5.34 -4.45
CA ILE A 84 7.71 -6.57 -3.75
C ILE A 84 7.77 -7.74 -4.75
N PRO A 85 8.57 -8.81 -4.50
CA PRO A 85 8.67 -9.92 -5.43
C PRO A 85 7.35 -10.68 -5.57
N VAL A 86 6.92 -10.93 -6.81
CA VAL A 86 5.65 -11.65 -7.07
C VAL A 86 5.69 -13.07 -6.51
N GLN A 87 6.87 -13.70 -6.50
CA GLN A 87 7.07 -15.05 -5.96
C GLN A 87 6.80 -15.14 -4.46
N GLU A 88 6.76 -14.01 -3.74
CA GLU A 88 6.42 -13.98 -2.32
C GLU A 88 4.90 -14.07 -2.06
N GLY A 89 4.07 -13.82 -3.07
CA GLY A 89 2.61 -13.81 -2.92
C GLY A 89 2.12 -12.59 -2.13
N LYS A 90 0.91 -12.69 -1.55
CA LYS A 90 0.34 -11.62 -0.72
C LYS A 90 1.26 -11.31 0.45
N VAL A 91 1.49 -10.02 0.71
CA VAL A 91 2.30 -9.55 1.83
C VAL A 91 1.50 -8.65 2.77
N ARG A 92 1.83 -8.75 4.06
CA ARG A 92 1.47 -7.76 5.08
C ARG A 92 2.63 -6.78 5.22
N MET A 93 2.36 -5.52 4.98
CA MET A 93 3.30 -4.40 5.13
C MET A 93 3.16 -3.82 6.54
N TYR A 94 4.20 -3.96 7.36
CA TYR A 94 4.27 -3.37 8.69
C TYR A 94 5.02 -2.04 8.62
N ILE A 95 4.34 -0.97 9.01
CA ILE A 95 4.87 0.39 8.99
C ILE A 95 4.95 0.87 10.44
N PHE A 96 6.18 1.00 10.92
CA PHE A 96 6.48 1.49 12.26
C PHE A 96 6.68 2.99 12.19
N PHE A 97 6.02 3.75 13.06
CA PHE A 97 6.32 5.15 13.33
C PHE A 97 6.83 5.28 14.76
N SER A 98 7.91 6.02 14.97
CA SER A 98 8.62 6.10 16.25
C SER A 98 9.13 7.52 16.52
N ASP A 99 9.20 7.90 17.81
CA ASP A 99 9.76 9.19 18.23
C ASP A 99 11.29 9.18 18.35
N ASP A 100 11.91 8.00 18.35
CA ASP A 100 13.36 7.82 18.28
C ASP A 100 13.77 6.82 17.18
N ARG A 101 15.05 6.78 16.86
CA ARG A 101 15.62 5.88 15.86
C ARG A 101 15.74 4.46 16.40
N ILE A 102 14.95 3.55 15.88
CA ILE A 102 14.93 2.14 16.30
C ILE A 102 15.88 1.31 15.44
N PRO A 103 16.68 0.39 16.02
CA PRO A 103 17.49 -0.56 15.25
C PRO A 103 16.61 -1.60 14.56
N ALA A 104 16.92 -1.89 13.30
CA ALA A 104 16.09 -2.77 12.48
C ALA A 104 16.15 -4.23 12.91
N GLY A 105 17.35 -4.75 13.24
CA GLY A 105 17.55 -6.16 13.61
C GLY A 105 16.60 -6.66 14.72
N PRO A 106 16.52 -5.99 15.89
CA PRO A 106 15.58 -6.37 16.94
C PRO A 106 14.09 -6.31 16.53
N VAL A 107 13.71 -5.43 15.61
CA VAL A 107 12.34 -5.38 15.07
C VAL A 107 12.08 -6.61 14.21
N ALA A 108 13.02 -6.97 13.32
CA ALA A 108 12.91 -8.14 12.46
C ALA A 108 12.79 -9.45 13.26
N GLN A 109 13.56 -9.58 14.35
CA GLN A 109 13.49 -10.74 15.25
C GLN A 109 12.11 -10.87 15.90
N GLN A 110 11.56 -9.78 16.42
CA GLN A 110 10.23 -9.79 17.03
C GLN A 110 9.13 -10.06 16.00
N LEU A 111 9.22 -9.48 14.80
CA LEU A 111 8.31 -9.81 13.69
C LEU A 111 8.37 -11.29 13.32
N TYR A 112 9.56 -11.89 13.34
CA TYR A 112 9.73 -13.32 13.10
C TYR A 112 9.03 -14.14 14.17
N GLU A 113 9.21 -13.82 15.45
CA GLU A 113 8.56 -14.51 16.57
C GLU A 113 7.02 -14.41 16.51
N LEU A 114 6.50 -13.28 16.05
CA LEU A 114 5.07 -12.99 15.99
C LEU A 114 4.42 -13.31 14.63
N ARG A 115 5.17 -13.83 13.64
CA ARG A 115 4.72 -13.96 12.24
C ARG A 115 3.45 -14.80 12.04
N SER A 116 3.19 -15.74 12.94
CA SER A 116 2.01 -16.61 12.92
C SER A 116 0.74 -15.92 13.45
N GLN A 117 0.86 -14.76 14.08
CA GLN A 117 -0.27 -13.98 14.54
C GLN A 117 -0.94 -13.29 13.36
N GLU A 118 -2.27 -13.20 13.37
CA GLU A 118 -3.03 -12.55 12.29
C GLU A 118 -2.73 -11.05 12.22
N ARG A 119 -2.64 -10.39 13.38
CA ARG A 119 -2.32 -8.97 13.52
C ARG A 119 -1.28 -8.78 14.62
N ILE A 120 -0.29 -7.92 14.36
CA ILE A 120 0.74 -7.54 15.33
C ILE A 120 0.49 -6.08 15.73
N ASN A 121 0.29 -5.82 17.01
CA ASN A 121 0.12 -4.48 17.54
C ASN A 121 1.44 -3.94 18.10
N ALA A 122 1.51 -2.61 18.28
CA ALA A 122 2.66 -1.95 18.88
C ALA A 122 3.00 -2.51 20.28
N MET A 123 1.99 -2.88 21.07
CA MET A 123 2.17 -3.39 22.44
C MET A 123 2.76 -4.81 22.50
N ASP A 124 2.61 -5.59 21.42
CA ASP A 124 3.21 -6.92 21.30
C ASP A 124 4.73 -6.82 21.07
N LEU A 125 5.19 -5.64 20.67
CA LEU A 125 6.57 -5.34 20.36
C LEU A 125 7.21 -4.56 21.50
N ARG A 126 8.37 -5.05 21.95
CA ARG A 126 9.20 -4.46 22.98
C ARG A 126 10.12 -3.41 22.35
N LEU A 127 9.51 -2.37 21.78
CA LEU A 127 10.23 -1.27 21.16
C LEU A 127 10.40 -0.09 22.13
N PRO A 128 11.52 0.64 22.05
CA PRO A 128 11.75 1.79 22.92
C PRO A 128 10.90 2.99 22.49
N GLY A 129 10.57 3.85 23.46
CA GLY A 129 9.85 5.09 23.22
C GLY A 129 8.39 4.88 22.86
N ARG A 130 7.81 5.82 22.12
CA ARG A 130 6.45 5.69 21.58
C ARG A 130 6.54 5.12 20.19
N VAL A 131 5.74 4.09 19.94
CA VAL A 131 5.64 3.47 18.62
C VAL A 131 4.19 3.32 18.20
N PHE A 132 3.91 3.70 16.96
CA PHE A 132 2.68 3.35 16.27
C PHE A 132 2.98 2.33 15.19
N VAL A 133 2.08 1.37 15.01
CA VAL A 133 2.17 0.34 13.98
C VAL A 133 0.94 0.43 13.11
N GLU A 134 1.17 0.43 11.80
CA GLU A 134 0.14 0.28 10.76
C GLU A 134 0.42 -0.99 9.98
N THR A 135 -0.65 -1.70 9.60
CA THR A 135 -0.55 -2.93 8.82
C THR A 135 -1.44 -2.83 7.61
N LEU A 136 -0.81 -2.80 6.43
CA LEU A 136 -1.51 -2.70 5.14
C LEU A 136 -1.21 -3.97 4.34
N GLU A 137 -2.15 -4.38 3.49
CA GLU A 137 -1.97 -5.57 2.67
C GLU A 137 -1.65 -5.18 1.22
N PHE A 138 -0.78 -5.95 0.59
CA PHE A 138 -0.46 -5.78 -0.82
C PHE A 138 -0.28 -7.13 -1.50
N THR A 139 -0.86 -7.27 -2.69
CA THR A 139 -0.68 -8.45 -3.54
C THR A 139 0.11 -8.06 -4.78
N PRO A 140 1.38 -8.49 -4.92
CA PRO A 140 2.17 -8.23 -6.11
C PRO A 140 1.63 -9.02 -7.32
N GLU A 141 1.54 -8.36 -8.47
CA GLU A 141 1.06 -8.92 -9.73
C GLU A 141 2.20 -9.02 -10.77
N GLU A 142 2.13 -10.04 -11.64
CA GLU A 142 3.04 -10.18 -12.78
C GLU A 142 2.69 -9.18 -13.88
N GLY A 143 3.68 -8.41 -14.32
CA GLY A 143 3.43 -7.36 -15.29
C GLY A 143 2.48 -6.27 -14.76
N GLY A 144 2.38 -5.19 -15.49
CA GLY A 144 1.60 -4.03 -15.11
C GLY A 144 2.25 -2.82 -15.73
N THR A 145 1.51 -2.10 -16.55
CA THR A 145 1.94 -0.78 -16.99
C THR A 145 2.18 0.07 -15.74
N PRO A 146 3.23 0.91 -15.70
CA PRO A 146 3.38 1.90 -14.66
C PRO A 146 2.06 2.67 -14.53
N VAL A 147 1.42 2.60 -13.37
CA VAL A 147 0.17 3.32 -13.11
C VAL A 147 0.53 4.53 -12.27
N THR A 148 0.11 5.71 -12.68
CA THR A 148 0.19 6.90 -11.83
C THR A 148 -0.85 6.78 -10.73
N GLY A 149 -0.43 6.22 -9.59
CA GLY A 149 -0.98 6.48 -8.27
C GLY A 149 -2.40 5.98 -7.97
N THR A 150 -2.57 4.66 -7.80
CA THR A 150 -3.83 4.12 -7.24
C THR A 150 -3.66 3.75 -5.77
N VAL A 151 -4.57 4.20 -4.90
CA VAL A 151 -4.54 3.89 -3.47
C VAL A 151 -5.07 2.49 -3.22
N VAL A 152 -4.35 1.69 -2.44
CA VAL A 152 -4.76 0.35 -2.01
C VAL A 152 -5.47 0.46 -0.66
N GLY A 153 -6.72 0.01 -0.59
CA GLY A 153 -7.52 0.01 0.62
C GLY A 153 -7.06 -1.04 1.65
N ALA A 154 -7.60 -0.97 2.86
CA ALA A 154 -7.23 -1.84 4.00
C ALA A 154 -7.44 -3.36 3.78
N GLY A 155 -8.10 -3.77 2.70
CA GLY A 155 -8.31 -5.17 2.31
C GLY A 155 -7.59 -5.60 1.02
N GLY A 156 -6.74 -4.75 0.44
CA GLY A 156 -6.08 -5.02 -0.84
C GLY A 156 -6.91 -4.64 -2.08
N ASP A 157 -8.14 -4.16 -1.91
CA ASP A 157 -8.97 -3.64 -2.99
C ASP A 157 -8.44 -2.28 -3.47
N THR A 158 -8.41 -2.08 -4.78
CA THR A 158 -7.92 -0.86 -5.42
C THR A 158 -9.12 0.04 -5.74
N GLU A 159 -9.21 1.23 -5.12
CA GLU A 159 -10.24 2.23 -5.49
C GLU A 159 -9.67 3.17 -6.56
N PRO A 160 -10.29 3.26 -7.77
CA PRO A 160 -9.87 4.22 -8.76
C PRO A 160 -10.30 5.63 -8.32
N GLU A 161 -9.34 6.55 -8.21
CA GLU A 161 -9.61 7.97 -8.01
C GLU A 161 -10.37 8.52 -9.24
N GLY A 162 -11.55 9.09 -9.00
CA GLY A 162 -12.53 9.37 -10.05
C GLY A 162 -12.21 10.58 -10.95
N THR A 163 -12.67 10.43 -12.20
CA THR A 163 -13.13 11.47 -13.14
C THR A 163 -12.10 12.42 -13.76
N GLY A 164 -11.40 11.93 -14.79
CA GLY A 164 -10.90 12.73 -15.91
C GLY A 164 -11.60 12.32 -17.20
N ALA A 165 -12.22 13.28 -17.89
CA ALA A 165 -13.08 13.13 -19.06
C ALA A 165 -12.50 12.26 -20.22
N PRO A 166 -13.35 11.65 -21.06
CA PRO A 166 -12.88 10.98 -22.29
C PRO A 166 -12.35 12.05 -23.24
N VAL A 167 -11.03 12.03 -23.50
CA VAL A 167 -10.49 12.72 -24.67
C VAL A 167 -11.01 11.99 -25.90
N LEU A 168 -11.86 12.70 -26.65
CA LEU A 168 -12.30 12.35 -27.98
C LEU A 168 -11.09 12.02 -28.86
N SER A 169 -11.09 10.82 -29.44
CA SER A 169 -10.24 10.51 -30.58
C SER A 169 -10.74 11.29 -31.79
N ASP A 170 -10.07 12.39 -32.13
CA ASP A 170 -10.18 12.97 -33.46
C ASP A 170 -9.46 12.06 -34.47
N GLY A 171 -10.18 11.75 -35.55
CA GLY A 171 -9.87 10.66 -36.46
C GLY A 171 -9.05 11.04 -37.70
N GLY A 172 -8.81 10.00 -38.49
CA GLY A 172 -8.42 10.01 -39.91
C GLY A 172 -6.96 10.42 -40.17
N THR A 173 -6.13 9.60 -40.82
CA THR A 173 -6.31 9.23 -42.23
C THR A 173 -5.49 7.98 -42.58
N GLU A 174 -6.04 7.26 -43.55
CA GLU A 174 -5.70 5.97 -44.13
C GLU A 174 -4.26 5.80 -44.65
N GLY A 175 -3.81 4.54 -44.71
CA GLY A 175 -2.57 4.17 -45.40
C GLY A 175 -2.17 2.71 -45.23
N GLY A 176 -3.09 1.77 -45.42
CA GLY A 176 -2.77 0.35 -45.58
C GLY A 176 -2.66 -0.01 -47.06
N GLY A 177 -1.60 -0.73 -47.46
CA GLY A 177 -1.52 -1.33 -48.79
C GLY A 177 -0.12 -1.84 -49.15
N MET A 178 0.14 -3.12 -48.87
CA MET A 178 1.30 -3.88 -49.34
C MET A 178 1.14 -4.33 -50.81
N GLY A 179 2.27 -4.44 -51.52
CA GLY A 179 2.43 -5.13 -52.82
C GLY A 179 3.08 -4.22 -53.86
N ALA A 180 3.96 -4.63 -54.76
CA ALA A 180 4.73 -5.84 -55.05
C ALA A 180 5.68 -5.45 -56.21
N MET A 181 6.75 -6.23 -56.41
CA MET A 181 7.47 -6.55 -57.67
C MET A 181 8.10 -5.45 -58.57
N ASP A 182 9.44 -5.47 -58.58
CA ASP A 182 10.38 -5.61 -59.72
C ASP A 182 10.22 -4.94 -61.09
N GLU A 183 11.40 -4.57 -61.59
CA GLU A 183 11.85 -4.34 -62.98
C GLU A 183 11.65 -2.95 -63.63
N ALA A 184 12.79 -2.30 -63.90
CA ALA A 184 12.94 -1.15 -64.78
C ALA A 184 13.86 -1.55 -65.95
N PRO A 185 13.68 -0.96 -67.16
CA PRO A 185 14.54 -1.22 -68.31
C PRO A 185 15.92 -0.55 -68.21
#